data_AF-A0A967BXL5-F1
#
_entry.id   AF-A0A967BXL5-F1
#
_cell.length_a   1.000
_cell.length_b   1.000
_cell.length_c   1.000
_cell.angle_alpha   90.00
_cell.angle_beta   90.00
_cell.angle_gamma   90.00
#
_symmetry.space_group_name_H-M   'P 1'
#
loop_
_entity.id
_entity.type
_entity.pdbx_description
1 polymer ?
#
loop_
_entity_poly.entity_id
_entity_poly.type
_entity_poly.pdbx_seq_one_letter_code
_entity_poly.pdbx_strand_id
1 'polypeptide(L)'
;MSQNLKISLRKRSRYQPLNKENIKAEYLKYPLYNLEPSGQILNNFLRQGNSYNLSPREAQIIYVLNRTQFEPILKKKLEQGINIIAEDYVGTGIAWGIGVGVEQKFLEKINLHLLKEDLSILFDGKRFNKAIEKNHKYEIDKKLVKKVRKIHLKLRKKYGWKKINANLSVEKINEILWNKIRKLLN
;
A
#
# COMPACT_ATOMS: atom_id res chain seq x y z
N MET A 1 -2.33 8.39 -9.25
CA MET A 1 -1.49 7.20 -8.98
C MET A 1 -2.30 6.36 -8.01
N SER A 2 -2.54 5.08 -8.29
CA SER A 2 -3.32 4.24 -7.37
C SER A 2 -2.45 3.85 -6.19
N GLN A 3 -2.55 4.60 -5.10
CA GLN A 3 -2.04 4.21 -3.79
C GLN A 3 -3.13 3.40 -3.08
N ASN A 4 -2.81 2.20 -2.61
CA ASN A 4 -3.68 1.57 -1.61
C ASN A 4 -3.22 2.07 -0.25
N LEU A 5 -4.07 2.87 0.38
CA LEU A 5 -3.98 3.08 1.81
C LEU A 5 -4.81 1.95 2.43
N LYS A 6 -4.15 0.84 2.79
CA LYS A 6 -4.82 -0.21 3.56
C LYS A 6 -4.84 0.24 5.02
N ILE A 7 -5.98 0.05 5.66
CA ILE A 7 -6.32 0.62 6.96
C ILE A 7 -6.71 -0.52 7.91
N SER A 8 -5.76 -1.06 8.67
CA SER A 8 -6.00 -1.02 10.13
C SER A 8 -5.78 0.45 10.56
N LEU A 9 -6.28 0.91 11.69
CA LEU A 9 -6.55 2.35 11.89
C LEU A 9 -5.26 3.13 12.29
N ARG A 10 -5.16 4.45 12.46
CA ARG A 10 -5.13 5.53 11.46
C ARG A 10 -3.66 6.10 11.28
N LYS A 11 -3.34 7.00 10.32
CA LYS A 11 -1.95 7.47 10.02
C LYS A 11 -1.77 8.83 9.39
N ARG A 12 -0.78 9.62 9.84
CA ARG A 12 -0.26 10.89 9.26
C ARG A 12 -0.42 11.14 7.73
N SER A 13 -1.39 11.99 7.38
CA SER A 13 -1.32 13.13 6.46
C SER A 13 -1.67 14.38 7.27
N ARG A 14 -0.75 14.83 8.15
CA ARG A 14 -1.02 15.87 9.19
C ARG A 14 -2.34 15.63 9.97
N TYR A 15 -2.65 14.40 10.40
CA TYR A 15 -3.89 14.10 11.14
C TYR A 15 -3.86 14.67 12.56
N GLN A 16 -4.39 15.88 12.73
CA GLN A 16 -4.87 16.38 14.02
C GLN A 16 -6.21 15.77 14.52
N PRO A 17 -7.12 15.19 13.72
CA PRO A 17 -8.43 14.73 14.25
C PRO A 17 -8.40 13.55 15.22
N LEU A 18 -7.23 12.95 15.50
CA LEU A 18 -7.13 11.64 16.15
C LEU A 18 -6.83 11.66 17.64
N ASN A 19 -6.11 12.68 18.09
CA ASN A 19 -5.94 12.93 19.50
C ASN A 19 -7.25 13.42 20.16
N LYS A 20 -8.33 13.64 19.39
CA LYS A 20 -9.65 14.05 19.91
C LYS A 20 -10.41 12.96 20.67
N GLU A 21 -10.05 11.68 20.49
CA GLU A 21 -10.73 10.54 21.13
C GLU A 21 -9.75 9.56 21.81
N ASN A 22 -8.51 9.98 22.09
CA ASN A 22 -7.48 9.19 22.76
C ASN A 22 -7.09 7.84 22.06
N ILE A 23 -7.33 7.73 20.75
CA ILE A 23 -7.07 6.50 19.98
C ILE A 23 -5.59 6.44 19.56
N LYS A 24 -4.84 5.47 20.11
CA LYS A 24 -3.43 5.22 19.74
C LYS A 24 -3.33 4.64 18.33
N ALA A 25 -2.48 5.24 17.49
CA ALA A 25 -2.28 4.80 16.10
C ALA A 25 -0.91 5.19 15.49
N GLU A 26 -0.36 4.40 14.56
CA GLU A 26 1.07 4.46 14.17
C GLU A 26 1.40 4.39 12.65
N TYR A 27 2.55 4.98 12.22
CA TYR A 27 2.93 5.13 10.79
C TYR A 27 3.77 4.00 10.15
N LEU A 28 3.14 2.91 9.71
CA LEU A 28 3.75 1.82 8.91
C LEU A 28 3.57 1.96 7.37
N LYS A 29 4.65 2.06 6.58
CA LYS A 29 4.60 2.09 5.11
C LYS A 29 5.51 1.01 4.55
N TYR A 30 5.03 0.25 3.57
CA TYR A 30 5.81 -0.78 2.89
C TYR A 30 6.37 -0.30 1.52
N PRO A 31 7.47 -0.91 1.04
CA PRO A 31 8.35 -1.80 1.79
C PRO A 31 9.16 -1.04 2.86
N LEU A 32 9.61 -1.77 3.87
CA LEU A 32 10.49 -1.28 4.92
C LEU A 32 11.94 -1.42 4.46
N TYR A 33 12.52 -0.34 3.93
CA TYR A 33 13.87 -0.35 3.35
C TYR A 33 14.99 -0.60 4.38
N ASN A 34 14.74 -0.34 5.66
CA ASN A 34 15.71 -0.53 6.76
C ASN A 34 15.55 -1.89 7.46
N LEU A 35 14.74 -2.82 6.93
CA LEU A 35 14.46 -4.12 7.55
C LEU A 35 15.31 -5.21 6.88
N GLU A 36 16.38 -5.65 7.54
CA GLU A 36 17.33 -6.55 6.92
C GLU A 36 16.86 -8.01 6.82
N PRO A 37 17.23 -8.76 5.76
CA PRO A 37 17.95 -8.30 4.55
C PRO A 37 17.00 -7.76 3.45
N SER A 38 15.69 -7.97 3.59
CA SER A 38 14.73 -7.73 2.50
C SER A 38 14.61 -6.25 2.11
N GLY A 39 14.82 -5.34 3.05
CA GLY A 39 14.78 -3.89 2.86
C GLY A 39 15.88 -3.38 1.92
N GLN A 40 17.13 -3.80 2.15
CA GLN A 40 18.24 -3.47 1.26
C GLN A 40 18.04 -4.05 -0.15
N ILE A 41 17.63 -5.32 -0.24
CA ILE A 41 17.38 -5.98 -1.53
C ILE A 41 16.28 -5.24 -2.32
N LEU A 42 15.19 -4.81 -1.66
CA LEU A 42 14.12 -4.03 -2.31
C LEU A 42 14.53 -2.59 -2.63
N ASN A 43 15.41 -1.98 -1.82
CA ASN A 43 15.98 -0.67 -2.12
C ASN A 43 16.87 -0.75 -3.38
N ASN A 44 17.69 -1.80 -3.48
CA ASN A 44 18.52 -2.06 -4.66
C ASN A 44 17.66 -2.30 -5.91
N PHE A 45 16.68 -3.20 -5.81
CA PHE A 45 15.73 -3.50 -6.89
C PHE A 45 15.03 -2.25 -7.45
N LEU A 46 14.55 -1.36 -6.56
CA LEU A 46 13.79 -0.18 -6.97
C LEU A 46 14.64 1.04 -7.35
N ARG A 47 15.83 1.20 -6.77
CA ARG A 47 16.58 2.48 -6.83
C ARG A 47 18.01 2.36 -7.34
N GLN A 48 18.62 1.18 -7.29
CA GLN A 48 20.02 0.95 -7.69
C GLN A 48 20.12 0.06 -8.94
N GLY A 49 19.02 -0.06 -9.70
CA GLY A 49 19.03 -0.74 -10.99
C GLY A 49 18.94 -2.27 -10.95
N ASN A 50 18.55 -2.87 -9.81
CA ASN A 50 18.41 -4.32 -9.66
C ASN A 50 19.71 -5.09 -9.95
N SER A 51 20.77 -4.80 -9.18
CA SER A 51 22.10 -5.43 -9.37
C SER A 51 22.10 -6.93 -9.07
N TYR A 52 21.11 -7.43 -8.32
CA TYR A 52 20.90 -8.86 -8.09
C TYR A 52 20.15 -9.56 -9.24
N ASN A 53 19.81 -8.83 -10.32
CA ASN A 53 19.09 -9.32 -11.51
C ASN A 53 17.79 -10.09 -11.19
N LEU A 54 17.06 -9.68 -10.15
CA LEU A 54 15.83 -10.34 -9.73
C LEU A 54 14.77 -10.26 -10.84
N SER A 55 14.15 -11.39 -11.16
CA SER A 55 12.94 -11.42 -11.96
C SER A 55 11.78 -10.73 -11.23
N PRO A 56 10.71 -10.33 -11.95
CA PRO A 56 9.50 -9.81 -11.33
C PRO A 56 8.87 -10.75 -10.29
N ARG A 57 9.05 -12.08 -10.45
CA ARG A 57 8.53 -13.08 -9.51
C ARG A 57 9.34 -13.12 -8.22
N GLU A 58 10.66 -13.11 -8.31
CA GLU A 58 11.56 -13.08 -7.15
C GLU A 58 11.39 -11.80 -6.35
N ALA A 59 11.33 -10.64 -7.02
CA ALA A 59 11.06 -9.36 -6.36
C ALA A 59 9.74 -9.40 -5.54
N GLN A 60 8.69 -10.05 -6.06
CA GLN A 60 7.43 -10.24 -5.32
C GLN A 60 7.55 -11.17 -4.11
N ILE A 61 8.44 -12.18 -4.16
CA ILE A 61 8.79 -13.00 -2.99
C ILE A 61 9.50 -12.14 -1.94
N ILE A 62 10.46 -11.28 -2.32
CA ILE A 62 11.14 -10.39 -1.37
C ILE A 62 10.17 -9.36 -0.76
N TYR A 63 9.21 -8.83 -1.53
CA TYR A 63 8.12 -7.99 -0.98
C TYR A 63 7.27 -8.71 0.08
N VAL A 64 7.02 -10.02 -0.09
CA VAL A 64 6.34 -10.86 0.90
C VAL A 64 7.21 -11.07 2.12
N LEU A 65 8.49 -11.40 1.93
CA LEU A 65 9.45 -11.57 3.01
C LEU A 65 9.52 -10.32 3.89
N ASN A 66 9.59 -9.13 3.29
CA ASN A 66 9.62 -7.85 4.00
C ASN A 66 8.36 -7.59 4.86
N ARG A 67 7.17 -8.01 4.39
CA ARG A 67 5.94 -7.98 5.22
C ARG A 67 5.99 -9.02 6.34
N THR A 68 6.43 -10.23 6.02
CA THR A 68 6.49 -11.38 6.95
C THR A 68 7.46 -11.11 8.10
N GLN A 69 8.65 -10.57 7.82
CA GLN A 69 9.65 -10.21 8.84
C GLN A 69 9.15 -9.15 9.82
N PHE A 70 8.29 -8.21 9.37
CA PHE A 70 7.70 -7.20 10.25
C PHE A 70 6.43 -7.67 10.97
N GLU A 71 5.83 -8.77 10.53
CA GLU A 71 4.53 -9.22 11.03
C GLU A 71 4.48 -9.50 12.56
N PRO A 72 5.52 -10.05 13.20
CA PRO A 72 5.53 -10.17 14.67
C PRO A 72 5.47 -8.82 15.39
N ILE A 73 6.15 -7.80 14.86
CA ILE A 73 6.13 -6.43 15.41
C ILE A 73 4.76 -5.79 15.19
N LEU A 74 4.16 -6.02 14.02
CA LEU A 74 2.80 -5.58 13.69
C LEU A 74 1.76 -6.17 14.67
N LYS A 75 1.80 -7.49 14.90
CA LYS A 75 0.89 -8.19 15.82
C LYS A 75 1.05 -7.69 17.26
N LYS A 76 2.28 -7.58 17.77
CA LYS A 76 2.57 -7.03 19.11
C LYS A 76 2.04 -5.60 19.31
N LYS A 77 2.09 -4.74 18.28
CA LYS A 77 1.52 -3.38 18.36
C LYS A 77 0.00 -3.40 18.46
N LEU A 78 -0.67 -4.26 17.68
CA LEU A 78 -2.11 -4.42 17.72
C LEU A 78 -2.60 -4.99 19.06
N GLU A 79 -1.89 -5.98 19.62
CA GLU A 79 -2.11 -6.53 20.97
C GLU A 79 -1.99 -5.46 22.07
N GLN A 80 -1.13 -4.45 21.89
CA GLN A 80 -0.97 -3.29 22.78
C GLN A 80 -2.06 -2.21 22.58
N GLY A 81 -3.08 -2.47 21.76
CA GLY A 81 -4.14 -1.50 21.42
C GLY A 81 -3.67 -0.37 20.50
N ILE A 82 -2.51 -0.52 19.83
CA ILE A 82 -2.01 0.45 18.85
C ILE A 82 -2.52 0.06 17.47
N ASN A 83 -3.40 0.88 16.92
CA ASN A 83 -3.94 0.68 15.58
C ASN A 83 -2.87 0.99 14.50
N ILE A 84 -2.84 0.26 13.38
CA ILE A 84 -1.82 0.46 12.31
C ILE A 84 -2.40 0.67 10.90
N ILE A 85 -2.38 1.89 10.33
CA ILE A 85 -2.55 2.03 8.86
C ILE A 85 -1.30 1.45 8.18
N ALA A 86 -1.51 0.77 7.05
CA ALA A 86 -0.47 0.19 6.23
C ALA A 86 -0.57 0.78 4.81
N GLU A 87 0.29 1.76 4.52
CA GLU A 87 0.45 2.24 3.15
C GLU A 87 1.19 1.18 2.32
N ASP A 88 0.65 0.85 1.14
CA ASP A 88 1.22 -0.10 0.19
C ASP A 88 1.39 -1.55 0.70
N TYR A 89 0.45 -2.00 1.54
CA TYR A 89 0.34 -3.39 2.02
C TYR A 89 -0.05 -4.40 0.91
N VAL A 90 -0.38 -5.64 1.28
CA VAL A 90 -0.61 -6.81 0.37
C VAL A 90 -1.30 -6.50 -0.95
N GLY A 91 -2.36 -5.67 -0.94
CA GLY A 91 -3.12 -5.31 -2.15
C GLY A 91 -2.30 -4.56 -3.21
N THR A 92 -1.34 -3.71 -2.79
CA THR A 92 -0.40 -3.03 -3.69
C THR A 92 0.56 -4.03 -4.30
N GLY A 93 1.14 -4.93 -3.48
CA GLY A 93 2.02 -6.00 -3.96
C GLY A 93 1.39 -6.83 -5.07
N ILE A 94 0.20 -7.39 -4.82
CA ILE A 94 -0.56 -8.16 -5.82
C ILE A 94 -0.83 -7.32 -7.08
N ALA A 95 -1.27 -6.07 -6.94
CA ALA A 95 -1.62 -5.23 -8.09
C ALA A 95 -0.42 -4.87 -8.98
N TRP A 96 0.75 -4.60 -8.39
CA TRP A 96 1.99 -4.34 -9.12
C TRP A 96 2.57 -5.62 -9.72
N GLY A 97 2.55 -6.74 -8.99
CA GLY A 97 2.98 -8.05 -9.47
C GLY A 97 2.25 -8.47 -10.77
N ILE A 98 0.91 -8.37 -10.79
CA ILE A 98 0.12 -8.59 -12.02
C ILE A 98 0.46 -7.55 -13.10
N GLY A 99 0.76 -6.32 -12.68
CA GLY A 99 1.22 -5.24 -13.57
C GLY A 99 2.47 -5.62 -14.37
N VAL A 100 3.44 -6.27 -13.72
CA VAL A 100 4.70 -6.74 -14.32
C VAL A 100 4.65 -8.20 -14.81
N GLY A 101 3.48 -8.84 -14.83
CA GLY A 101 3.25 -10.13 -15.47
C GLY A 101 3.29 -11.36 -14.56
N VAL A 102 3.42 -11.20 -13.24
CA VAL A 102 3.37 -12.32 -12.30
C VAL A 102 1.92 -12.81 -12.11
N GLU A 103 1.73 -14.13 -12.06
CA GLU A 103 0.40 -14.74 -11.98
C GLU A 103 -0.36 -14.33 -10.70
N GLN A 104 -1.62 -13.94 -10.86
CA GLN A 104 -2.48 -13.52 -9.76
C GLN A 104 -2.67 -14.60 -8.68
N LYS A 105 -2.86 -15.88 -9.05
CA LYS A 105 -3.04 -16.96 -8.07
C LYS A 105 -1.78 -17.19 -7.22
N PHE A 106 -0.60 -17.14 -7.86
CA PHE A 106 0.68 -17.20 -7.15
C PHE A 106 0.81 -16.06 -6.13
N LEU A 107 0.55 -14.81 -6.56
CA LEU A 107 0.62 -13.63 -5.69
C LEU A 107 -0.36 -13.70 -4.51
N GLU A 108 -1.58 -14.21 -4.73
CA GLU A 108 -2.56 -14.45 -3.68
C GLU A 108 -2.07 -15.52 -2.70
N LYS A 109 -1.56 -16.66 -3.20
CA LYS A 109 -1.05 -17.77 -2.38
C LYS A 109 0.13 -17.35 -1.49
N ILE A 110 1.11 -16.61 -2.02
CA ILE A 110 2.30 -16.22 -1.23
C ILE A 110 2.03 -15.09 -0.22
N ASN A 111 0.86 -14.45 -0.22
CA ASN A 111 0.49 -13.46 0.80
C ASN A 111 -0.55 -13.99 1.81
N LEU A 112 -0.97 -15.26 1.69
CA LEU A 112 -2.13 -15.80 2.42
C LEU A 112 -1.93 -15.86 3.95
N HIS A 113 -0.68 -16.04 4.41
CA HIS A 113 -0.34 -16.12 5.83
C HIS A 113 -0.28 -14.76 6.54
N LEU A 114 -0.20 -13.66 5.78
CA LEU A 114 -0.09 -12.31 6.33
C LEU A 114 -1.42 -11.84 6.92
N LEU A 115 -1.37 -11.19 8.08
CA LEU A 115 -2.52 -10.59 8.75
C LEU A 115 -3.38 -9.77 7.77
N LYS A 116 -4.67 -10.08 7.72
CA LYS A 116 -5.66 -9.43 6.86
C LYS A 116 -6.11 -8.10 7.46
N GLU A 117 -6.23 -7.06 6.63
CA GLU A 117 -6.75 -5.76 7.08
C GLU A 117 -8.27 -5.75 7.32
N ASP A 118 -8.72 -5.04 8.35
CA ASP A 118 -10.15 -4.81 8.65
C ASP A 118 -10.80 -3.88 7.61
N LEU A 119 -10.05 -2.88 7.12
CA LEU A 119 -10.50 -1.95 6.09
C LEU A 119 -9.44 -1.73 5.01
N SER A 120 -9.82 -1.96 3.76
CA SER A 120 -8.97 -1.64 2.61
C SER A 120 -9.54 -0.47 1.82
N ILE A 121 -8.72 0.55 1.56
CA ILE A 121 -9.11 1.73 0.78
C ILE A 121 -8.19 1.92 -0.43
N LEU A 122 -8.82 2.08 -1.60
CA LEU A 122 -8.15 2.49 -2.83
C LEU A 122 -8.35 3.99 -3.03
N PHE A 123 -7.26 4.75 -3.02
CA PHE A 123 -7.26 6.12 -3.48
C PHE A 123 -7.15 6.17 -5.00
N ASP A 124 -8.19 6.66 -5.66
CA ASP A 124 -8.27 6.74 -7.12
C ASP A 124 -8.60 8.16 -7.59
N GLY A 125 -7.80 8.68 -8.51
CA GLY A 125 -7.93 10.05 -9.03
C GLY A 125 -7.01 10.33 -10.22
N LYS A 126 -7.28 11.44 -10.91
CA LYS A 126 -6.40 12.04 -11.93
C LYS A 126 -5.08 12.47 -11.26
N ARG A 127 -3.95 12.33 -11.97
CA ARG A 127 -2.69 12.98 -11.53
C ARG A 127 -2.88 14.50 -11.65
N PHE A 128 -2.41 15.26 -10.66
CA PHE A 128 -2.25 16.70 -10.81
C PHE A 128 -1.08 16.95 -11.78
N ASN A 129 -1.29 17.72 -12.84
CA ASN A 129 -0.33 17.87 -13.95
C ASN A 129 0.91 18.74 -13.63
N LYS A 130 1.07 19.24 -12.39
CA LYS A 130 2.11 20.23 -12.01
C LYS A 130 3.53 19.67 -11.82
N ALA A 131 3.79 18.42 -12.15
CA ALA A 131 5.13 17.81 -12.08
C ALA A 131 5.34 16.84 -13.27
N ILE A 132 5.52 17.41 -14.47
CA ILE A 132 5.96 16.68 -15.66
C ILE A 132 7.30 17.27 -16.09
N GLU A 133 8.37 16.87 -15.40
CA GLU A 133 9.72 17.12 -15.91
C GLU A 133 9.95 16.28 -17.17
N LYS A 134 10.62 16.86 -18.16
CA LYS A 134 10.88 16.24 -19.47
C LYS A 134 12.02 15.24 -19.35
N ASN A 135 11.81 13.97 -19.74
CA ASN A 135 12.81 13.08 -20.37
C ASN A 135 12.23 11.68 -20.68
N HIS A 136 12.67 11.05 -21.77
CA HIS A 136 11.89 10.01 -22.47
C HIS A 136 11.74 8.61 -21.80
N LYS A 137 12.15 8.40 -20.54
CA LYS A 137 11.86 7.15 -19.80
C LYS A 137 10.39 7.04 -19.32
N TYR A 138 9.63 8.14 -19.29
CA TYR A 138 8.30 8.16 -18.67
C TYR A 138 7.17 7.45 -19.43
N GLU A 139 7.33 7.12 -20.72
CA GLU A 139 6.26 6.53 -21.54
C GLU A 139 5.90 5.09 -21.12
N ILE A 140 6.92 4.26 -20.87
CA ILE A 140 6.76 2.86 -20.44
C ILE A 140 6.11 2.83 -19.05
N ASP A 141 6.58 3.67 -18.12
CA ASP A 141 5.97 3.82 -16.80
C ASP A 141 4.53 4.36 -16.88
N LYS A 142 4.22 5.33 -17.76
CA LYS A 142 2.83 5.78 -17.99
C LYS A 142 1.92 4.62 -18.44
N LYS A 143 2.40 3.71 -19.31
CA LYS A 143 1.64 2.51 -19.73
C LYS A 143 1.46 1.53 -18.55
N LEU A 144 2.53 1.24 -17.80
CA LEU A 144 2.50 0.36 -16.63
C LEU A 144 1.58 0.91 -15.53
N VAL A 145 1.69 2.19 -15.16
CA VAL A 145 0.82 2.86 -14.18
C VAL A 145 -0.64 2.85 -14.61
N LYS A 146 -0.95 3.01 -15.91
CA LYS A 146 -2.32 2.85 -16.44
C LYS A 146 -2.81 1.39 -16.31
N LYS A 147 -1.97 0.39 -16.61
CA LYS A 147 -2.27 -1.05 -16.44
C LYS A 147 -2.52 -1.39 -14.97
N VAL A 148 -1.60 -1.00 -14.08
CA VAL A 148 -1.67 -1.20 -12.62
C VAL A 148 -2.89 -0.50 -12.02
N ARG A 149 -3.25 0.71 -12.47
CA ARG A 149 -4.51 1.37 -12.05
C ARG A 149 -5.74 0.52 -12.44
N LYS A 150 -5.79 0.00 -13.67
CA LYS A 150 -6.90 -0.90 -14.08
C LYS A 150 -6.94 -2.17 -13.23
N ILE A 151 -5.79 -2.73 -12.87
CA ILE A 151 -5.71 -3.91 -11.97
C ILE A 151 -6.25 -3.56 -10.58
N HIS A 152 -5.81 -2.46 -9.96
CA HIS A 152 -6.36 -1.96 -8.70
C HIS A 152 -7.89 -1.82 -8.74
N LEU A 153 -8.43 -1.27 -9.83
CA LEU A 153 -9.87 -1.11 -10.04
C LEU A 153 -10.63 -2.43 -10.22
N LYS A 154 -9.95 -3.51 -10.64
CA LYS A 154 -10.50 -4.89 -10.65
C LYS A 154 -10.39 -5.53 -9.25
N LEU A 155 -9.22 -5.49 -8.63
CA LEU A 155 -8.98 -6.08 -7.30
C LEU A 155 -9.87 -5.45 -6.22
N ARG A 156 -10.14 -4.14 -6.27
CA ARG A 156 -11.10 -3.50 -5.36
C ARG A 156 -12.49 -4.14 -5.41
N LYS A 157 -12.92 -4.61 -6.59
CA LYS A 157 -14.22 -5.26 -6.77
C LYS A 157 -14.18 -6.67 -6.20
N LYS A 158 -13.14 -7.45 -6.54
CA LYS A 158 -12.91 -8.82 -6.02
C LYS A 158 -12.86 -8.86 -4.49
N TYR A 159 -12.26 -7.84 -3.86
CA TYR A 159 -11.96 -7.82 -2.42
C TYR A 159 -12.76 -6.78 -1.62
N GLY A 160 -13.77 -6.15 -2.21
CA GLY A 160 -14.62 -5.17 -1.51
C GLY A 160 -13.94 -3.88 -1.03
N TRP A 161 -12.72 -3.56 -1.50
CA TRP A 161 -11.98 -2.36 -1.06
C TRP A 161 -12.78 -1.08 -1.38
N LYS A 162 -12.90 -0.18 -0.41
CA LYS A 162 -13.66 1.07 -0.58
C LYS A 162 -12.84 2.06 -1.42
N LYS A 163 -13.39 2.55 -2.53
CA LYS A 163 -12.75 3.65 -3.28
C LYS A 163 -12.99 4.98 -2.55
N ILE A 164 -11.96 5.80 -2.43
CA ILE A 164 -12.07 7.25 -2.17
C ILE A 164 -11.56 8.03 -3.40
N ASN A 165 -12.22 9.14 -3.73
CA ASN A 165 -11.79 10.04 -4.79
C ASN A 165 -10.58 10.86 -4.30
N ALA A 166 -9.41 10.60 -4.86
CA ALA A 166 -8.15 11.26 -4.49
C ALA A 166 -8.01 12.69 -5.06
N ASN A 167 -9.01 13.21 -5.77
CA ASN A 167 -9.06 14.61 -6.23
C ASN A 167 -9.94 15.51 -5.35
N LEU A 168 -10.50 14.99 -4.25
CA LEU A 168 -11.12 15.82 -3.21
C LEU A 168 -10.05 16.55 -2.38
N SER A 169 -10.46 17.58 -1.62
CA SER A 169 -9.56 18.24 -0.68
C SER A 169 -9.13 17.29 0.46
N VAL A 170 -8.02 17.61 1.13
CA VAL A 170 -7.48 16.80 2.24
C VAL A 170 -8.48 16.71 3.39
N GLU A 171 -9.18 17.82 3.65
CA GLU A 171 -10.21 17.95 4.70
C GLU A 171 -11.38 17.01 4.41
N LYS A 172 -11.91 17.01 3.17
CA LYS A 172 -13.02 16.14 2.78
C LYS A 172 -12.61 14.67 2.74
N ILE A 173 -11.38 14.36 2.35
CA ILE A 173 -10.83 13.00 2.45
C ILE A 173 -10.77 12.56 3.92
N ASN A 174 -10.26 13.41 4.81
CA ASN A 174 -10.14 13.13 6.24
C ASN A 174 -11.52 12.90 6.89
N GLU A 175 -12.54 13.68 6.52
CA GLU A 175 -13.93 13.49 6.97
C GLU A 175 -14.50 12.13 6.50
N ILE A 176 -14.36 11.81 5.21
CA ILE A 176 -14.82 10.53 4.63
C ILE A 176 -14.12 9.33 5.29
N LEU A 177 -12.82 9.47 5.57
CA LEU A 177 -12.05 8.47 6.31
C LEU A 177 -12.58 8.34 7.74
N TRP A 178 -12.68 9.45 8.48
CA TRP A 178 -13.14 9.45 9.88
C TRP A 178 -14.51 8.74 10.01
N ASN A 179 -15.46 9.10 9.14
CA ASN A 179 -16.80 8.52 9.13
C ASN A 179 -16.85 7.02 8.77
N LYS A 180 -15.89 6.51 7.99
CA LYS A 180 -15.75 5.06 7.73
C LYS A 180 -15.13 4.33 8.92
N ILE A 181 -14.23 5.00 9.62
CA ILE A 181 -13.42 4.40 10.67
C ILE A 181 -14.18 4.33 12.00
N ARG A 182 -14.98 5.36 12.32
CA ARG A 182 -15.84 5.35 13.51
C ARG A 182 -16.80 4.14 13.54
N LYS A 183 -17.23 3.68 12.36
CA LYS A 183 -18.06 2.47 12.18
C LYS A 183 -17.32 1.13 12.36
N LEU A 184 -16.04 1.16 12.72
CA LEU A 184 -15.20 -0.01 13.02
C LEU A 184 -14.68 0.00 14.47
N LEU A 185 -14.92 1.09 15.19
CA LEU A 185 -14.54 1.28 16.59
C LEU A 185 -15.74 1.30 17.55
N ASN A 186 -16.94 1.41 16.96
CA ASN A 186 -18.24 1.19 17.57
C ASN A 186 -18.73 -0.20 17.17
#